data_AF-A0A423HM20-F1
#
_entry.id   AF-A0A423HM20-F1
#
_cell.length_a   1.000
_cell.length_b   1.000
_cell.length_c   1.000
_cell.angle_alpha   90.00
_cell.angle_beta   90.00
_cell.angle_gamma   90.00
#
_symmetry.space_group_name_H-M   'P 1'
#
loop_
_entity.id
_entity.type
_entity.pdbx_description
1 polymer ?
#
loop_
_entity_poly.entity_id
_entity_poly.type
_entity_poly.pdbx_seq_one_letter_code
_entity_poly.pdbx_strand_id
1 'polypeptide(L)'
;MKIANYLLTAKVDELPIDYKWSVSIGNKFHGMTDDDNPKLGKALGQINEKASYGLVIACVEWVVARLSRHLDVSDALLRVEASWAAMIDPRYAQLSAPDAPDVDERFVLTGPLWSSLTMMCDSFEESIQTSDGTGLFDSSISLVLLGQHVVGRSPLFKTWLPDTLQRLQQISPNRHQPLPNQAPVLRETFDPAGYVAGSEDALRDAFLAMLDPDHNPYLRPVDELKALGMTTPYPGKP
;
A
#
# COMPACT_ATOMS: atom_id res chain seq x y z
N MET A 1 -11.07 -4.88 -6.55
CA MET A 1 -10.66 -3.45 -6.62
C MET A 1 -10.25 -3.01 -8.01
N LYS A 2 -10.36 -1.71 -8.34
CA LYS A 2 -9.85 -1.11 -9.59
C LYS A 2 -8.74 -0.10 -9.29
N ILE A 3 -7.86 0.14 -10.26
CA ILE A 3 -6.84 1.21 -10.22
C ILE A 3 -7.55 2.55 -9.96
N ALA A 4 -7.01 3.36 -9.05
CA ALA A 4 -7.57 4.66 -8.71
C ALA A 4 -7.60 5.60 -9.93
N ASN A 5 -8.64 6.43 -10.03
CA ASN A 5 -8.80 7.35 -11.16
C ASN A 5 -7.63 8.35 -11.30
N TYR A 6 -7.05 8.81 -10.18
CA TYR A 6 -5.90 9.73 -10.24
C TYR A 6 -4.65 9.05 -10.83
N LEU A 7 -4.48 7.73 -10.63
CA LEU A 7 -3.39 6.96 -11.22
C LEU A 7 -3.60 6.75 -12.72
N LEU A 8 -4.84 6.49 -13.15
CA LEU A 8 -5.19 6.41 -14.57
C LEU A 8 -4.98 7.76 -15.27
N THR A 9 -5.38 8.85 -14.61
CA THR A 9 -5.16 10.22 -15.10
C THR A 9 -3.68 10.55 -15.20
N ALA A 10 -2.85 9.94 -14.34
CA ALA A 10 -1.41 10.12 -14.39
C ALA A 10 -0.74 9.44 -15.59
N LYS A 11 -1.44 8.55 -16.30
CA LYS A 11 -0.95 7.87 -17.52
C LYS A 11 0.42 7.24 -17.32
N VAL A 12 0.67 6.73 -16.11
CA VAL A 12 1.97 6.17 -15.76
C VAL A 12 2.25 4.89 -16.55
N ASP A 13 1.21 4.15 -16.91
CA ASP A 13 1.25 2.97 -17.79
C ASP A 13 1.67 3.29 -19.23
N GLU A 14 1.49 4.53 -19.71
CA GLU A 14 1.93 4.99 -21.03
C GLU A 14 3.42 5.35 -21.09
N LEU A 15 4.10 5.46 -19.95
CA LEU A 15 5.51 5.82 -19.90
C LEU A 15 6.41 4.68 -20.47
N PRO A 16 7.57 4.98 -21.09
CA PRO A 16 8.51 3.95 -21.53
C PRO A 16 9.10 3.15 -20.36
N ILE A 17 9.23 1.83 -20.51
CA ILE A 17 9.93 0.95 -19.55
C ILE A 17 11.44 1.09 -19.80
N ASP A 18 12.05 2.07 -19.16
CA ASP A 18 13.47 2.41 -19.33
C ASP A 18 14.27 2.44 -18.00
N TYR A 19 13.59 2.19 -16.88
CA TYR A 19 14.26 1.87 -15.62
C TYR A 19 14.98 0.53 -15.75
N LYS A 20 16.11 0.39 -15.04
CA LYS A 20 16.85 -0.87 -14.99
C LYS A 20 16.32 -1.71 -13.85
N TRP A 21 16.24 -3.01 -14.06
CA TRP A 21 15.91 -3.94 -13.00
C TRP A 21 16.66 -5.27 -13.16
N SER A 22 17.08 -5.81 -12.03
CA SER A 22 17.71 -7.11 -11.87
C SER A 22 17.56 -7.52 -10.40
N VAL A 23 17.84 -8.78 -10.06
CA VAL A 23 17.78 -9.25 -8.67
C VAL A 23 18.68 -8.38 -7.78
N SER A 24 19.88 -8.02 -8.27
CA SER A 24 20.79 -7.13 -7.55
C SER A 24 20.23 -5.71 -7.35
N ILE A 25 19.47 -5.17 -8.31
CA ILE A 25 18.82 -3.86 -8.14
C ILE A 25 17.68 -3.97 -7.14
N GLY A 26 16.83 -5.00 -7.24
CA GLY A 26 15.73 -5.24 -6.29
C GLY A 26 16.23 -5.36 -4.86
N ASN A 27 17.28 -6.17 -4.64
CA ASN A 27 17.90 -6.38 -3.33
C ASN A 27 18.44 -5.09 -2.68
N LYS A 28 18.74 -4.04 -3.45
CA LYS A 28 19.15 -2.76 -2.86
C LYS A 28 18.00 -2.07 -2.15
N PHE A 29 16.76 -2.27 -2.57
CA PHE A 29 15.62 -1.63 -1.92
C PHE A 29 15.24 -2.33 -0.62
N HIS A 30 15.58 -3.60 -0.44
CA HIS A 30 15.29 -4.31 0.81
C HIS A 30 16.19 -3.82 1.94
N GLY A 31 15.59 -3.39 3.05
CA GLY A 31 16.31 -2.94 4.24
C GLY A 31 16.94 -1.55 4.12
N MET A 32 16.41 -0.69 3.25
CA MET A 32 16.82 0.72 3.21
C MET A 32 16.37 1.43 4.49
N THR A 33 17.23 2.28 5.03
CA THR A 33 16.97 3.03 6.27
C THR A 33 16.98 4.54 6.03
N ASP A 34 16.78 5.34 7.08
CA ASP A 34 16.85 6.79 6.99
C ASP A 34 18.25 7.31 6.65
N ASP A 35 19.30 6.52 6.87
CA ASP A 35 20.66 6.86 6.41
C ASP A 35 20.75 6.90 4.88
N ASP A 36 20.00 6.06 4.17
CA ASP A 36 19.98 6.04 2.69
C ASP A 36 19.23 7.26 2.11
N ASN A 37 18.24 7.78 2.83
CA ASN A 37 17.54 9.01 2.45
C ASN A 37 17.07 9.82 3.68
N PRO A 38 17.95 10.66 4.26
CA PRO A 38 17.66 11.35 5.52
C PRO A 38 16.47 12.32 5.44
N LYS A 39 16.24 12.90 4.25
CA LYS A 39 15.09 13.79 4.02
C LYS A 39 13.78 13.02 4.07
N LEU A 40 13.73 11.85 3.45
CA LEU A 40 12.56 10.97 3.49
C LEU A 40 12.35 10.41 4.89
N GLY A 41 13.41 9.91 5.54
CA GLY A 41 13.35 9.42 6.92
C GLY A 41 12.80 10.47 7.89
N LYS A 42 13.29 11.72 7.79
CA LYS A 42 12.73 12.83 8.58
C LYS A 42 11.24 13.07 8.31
N ALA A 43 10.80 13.01 7.06
CA ALA A 43 9.40 13.24 6.71
C ALA A 43 8.49 12.09 7.20
N LEU A 44 8.96 10.85 7.12
CA LEU A 44 8.27 9.67 7.63
C LEU A 44 8.24 9.65 9.17
N GLY A 45 9.28 10.12 9.85
CA GLY A 45 9.31 10.20 11.31
C GLY A 45 8.25 11.14 11.90
N GLN A 46 7.64 11.99 11.06
CA GLN A 46 6.59 12.94 11.44
C GLN A 46 5.18 12.39 11.29
N ILE A 47 5.00 11.21 10.68
CA ILE A 47 3.70 10.54 10.53
C ILE A 47 3.66 9.27 11.39
N ASN A 48 2.46 8.83 11.75
CA ASN A 48 2.31 7.60 12.53
C ASN A 48 2.47 6.33 11.67
N GLU A 49 2.47 5.18 12.33
CA GLU A 49 2.66 3.86 11.76
C GLU A 49 1.53 3.53 10.76
N LYS A 50 0.26 3.78 11.09
CA LYS A 50 -0.84 3.57 10.12
C LYS A 50 -0.72 4.45 8.87
N ALA A 51 -0.27 5.69 9.00
CA ALA A 51 0.02 6.54 7.84
C ALA A 51 1.19 6.01 7.00
N SER A 52 2.21 5.48 7.66
CA SER A 52 3.36 4.84 7.00
C SER A 52 2.92 3.59 6.22
N TYR A 53 2.11 2.72 6.82
CA TYR A 53 1.53 1.57 6.12
C TYR A 53 0.60 1.97 4.97
N GLY A 54 -0.20 3.02 5.14
CA GLY A 54 -1.03 3.54 4.05
C GLY A 54 -0.20 4.04 2.88
N LEU A 55 0.93 4.70 3.16
CA LEU A 55 1.87 5.15 2.15
C LEU A 55 2.54 3.96 1.44
N VAL A 56 2.83 2.88 2.17
CA VAL A 56 3.31 1.62 1.58
C VAL A 56 2.30 1.11 0.54
N ILE A 57 1.04 0.92 0.93
CA ILE A 57 0.00 0.42 0.01
C ILE A 57 -0.16 1.36 -1.19
N ALA A 58 -0.20 2.67 -0.97
CA ALA A 58 -0.34 3.65 -2.04
C ALA A 58 0.85 3.64 -3.02
N CYS A 59 2.08 3.40 -2.54
CA CYS A 59 3.24 3.22 -3.42
C CYS A 59 3.13 1.94 -4.26
N VAL A 60 2.61 0.85 -3.70
CA VAL A 60 2.27 -0.35 -4.49
C VAL A 60 1.24 -0.02 -5.57
N GLU A 61 0.21 0.76 -5.27
CA GLU A 61 -0.78 1.16 -6.28
C GLU A 61 -0.15 1.92 -7.45
N TRP A 62 0.85 2.77 -7.20
CA TRP A 62 1.61 3.43 -8.27
C TRP A 62 2.40 2.42 -9.13
N VAL A 63 3.06 1.43 -8.51
CA VAL A 63 3.78 0.37 -9.22
C VAL A 63 2.81 -0.50 -10.04
N VAL A 64 1.69 -0.90 -9.44
CA VAL A 64 0.61 -1.64 -10.12
C VAL A 64 0.08 -0.87 -11.31
N ALA A 65 -0.27 0.41 -11.13
CA ALA A 65 -0.74 1.26 -12.22
C ALA A 65 0.30 1.38 -13.33
N ARG A 66 1.57 1.58 -12.97
CA ARG A 66 2.69 1.68 -13.92
C ARG A 66 2.84 0.46 -14.82
N LEU A 67 2.61 -0.73 -14.27
CA LEU A 67 2.84 -2.00 -14.93
C LEU A 67 1.57 -2.61 -15.54
N SER A 68 0.40 -2.04 -15.25
CA SER A 68 -0.92 -2.57 -15.65
C SER A 68 -1.15 -2.75 -17.14
N ARG A 69 -0.44 -1.99 -17.99
CA ARG A 69 -0.48 -2.15 -19.45
C ARG A 69 0.39 -3.31 -19.96
N HIS A 70 1.34 -3.77 -19.15
CA HIS A 70 2.37 -4.72 -19.55
C HIS A 70 2.21 -6.10 -18.89
N LEU A 71 1.50 -6.16 -17.77
CA LEU A 71 1.26 -7.36 -16.97
C LEU A 71 -0.21 -7.48 -16.60
N ASP A 72 -0.67 -8.71 -16.38
CA ASP A 72 -1.89 -8.92 -15.61
C ASP A 72 -1.61 -8.55 -14.15
N VAL A 73 -2.33 -7.55 -13.65
CA VAL A 73 -2.20 -7.04 -12.28
C VAL A 73 -3.42 -7.37 -11.43
N SER A 74 -4.29 -8.28 -11.89
CA SER A 74 -5.53 -8.62 -11.19
C SER A 74 -5.27 -9.15 -9.77
N ASP A 75 -4.29 -10.05 -9.61
CA ASP A 75 -3.89 -10.56 -8.29
C ASP A 75 -3.36 -9.44 -7.38
N ALA A 76 -2.51 -8.57 -7.92
CA ALA A 76 -1.97 -7.43 -7.19
C ALA A 76 -3.08 -6.49 -6.68
N LEU A 77 -4.11 -6.25 -7.49
CA LEU A 77 -5.26 -5.43 -7.09
C LEU A 77 -6.10 -6.07 -5.97
N LEU A 78 -6.21 -7.40 -5.95
CA LEU A 78 -6.89 -8.12 -4.86
C LEU A 78 -6.11 -8.02 -3.55
N ARG A 79 -4.77 -8.14 -3.61
CA ARG A 79 -3.88 -7.95 -2.46
C ARG A 79 -3.94 -6.53 -1.90
N VAL A 80 -3.85 -5.53 -2.78
CA VAL A 80 -3.98 -4.11 -2.40
C VAL A 80 -5.34 -3.84 -1.72
N GLU A 81 -6.43 -4.42 -2.23
CA GLU A 81 -7.77 -4.30 -1.62
C GLU A 81 -7.80 -4.86 -0.20
N ALA A 82 -7.25 -6.07 -0.02
CA ALA A 82 -7.15 -6.69 1.29
C ALA A 82 -6.23 -5.91 2.24
N SER A 83 -5.12 -5.33 1.75
CA SER A 83 -4.27 -4.44 2.55
C SER A 83 -4.99 -3.18 3.01
N TRP A 84 -5.83 -2.58 2.17
CA TRP A 84 -6.68 -1.45 2.59
C TRP A 84 -7.76 -1.89 3.59
N ALA A 85 -8.29 -3.12 3.50
CA ALA A 85 -9.17 -3.67 4.53
C ALA A 85 -8.43 -3.90 5.86
N ALA A 86 -7.21 -4.42 5.81
CA ALA A 86 -6.33 -4.61 6.97
C ALA A 86 -5.98 -3.29 7.68
N MET A 87 -5.89 -2.18 6.93
CA MET A 87 -5.69 -0.85 7.51
C MET A 87 -6.80 -0.48 8.52
N ILE A 88 -8.04 -0.86 8.21
CA ILE A 88 -9.20 -0.63 9.07
C ILE A 88 -9.14 -1.58 10.27
N ASP A 89 -9.05 -2.88 10.01
CA ASP A 89 -8.87 -3.92 11.03
C ASP A 89 -8.02 -5.06 10.48
N PRO A 90 -6.87 -5.41 11.11
CA PRO A 90 -5.96 -6.43 10.57
C PRO A 90 -6.61 -7.79 10.34
N ARG A 91 -7.71 -8.11 11.03
CA ARG A 91 -8.41 -9.39 10.90
C ARG A 91 -9.01 -9.60 9.51
N TYR A 92 -9.31 -8.54 8.77
CA TYR A 92 -9.93 -8.61 7.44
C TYR A 92 -9.07 -9.33 6.39
N ALA A 93 -7.75 -9.34 6.55
CA ALA A 93 -6.86 -9.83 5.51
C ALA A 93 -6.13 -11.11 5.91
N GLN A 94 -5.79 -11.90 4.88
CA GLN A 94 -4.83 -12.99 4.92
C GLN A 94 -3.93 -12.82 3.70
N LEU A 95 -2.80 -12.13 3.90
CA LEU A 95 -1.85 -11.81 2.83
C LEU A 95 -0.69 -12.80 2.85
N SER A 96 -0.80 -13.88 2.08
CA SER A 96 0.35 -14.78 1.86
C SER A 96 1.41 -14.07 1.01
N ALA A 97 2.68 -14.48 1.11
CA ALA A 97 3.71 -13.96 0.19
C ALA A 97 3.32 -14.23 -1.29
N PRO A 98 3.60 -13.31 -2.22
CA PRO A 98 3.40 -13.54 -3.65
C PRO A 98 4.45 -14.51 -4.20
N ASP A 99 4.05 -15.33 -5.17
CA ASP A 99 4.97 -16.25 -5.85
C ASP A 99 6.11 -15.48 -6.53
N ALA A 100 7.34 -15.95 -6.34
CA ALA A 100 8.50 -15.35 -6.97
C ALA A 100 8.44 -15.59 -8.50
N PRO A 101 8.60 -14.53 -9.32
CA PRO A 101 8.61 -14.68 -10.76
C PRO A 101 9.92 -15.28 -11.24
N ASP A 102 9.90 -15.88 -12.43
CA ASP A 102 11.10 -16.32 -13.12
C ASP A 102 12.05 -15.15 -13.41
N VAL A 103 13.35 -15.40 -13.28
CA VAL A 103 14.39 -14.41 -13.60
C VAL A 103 14.77 -14.54 -15.08
N ASP A 104 13.95 -13.94 -15.93
CA ASP A 104 14.11 -13.92 -17.39
C ASP A 104 14.11 -12.49 -17.96
N GLU A 105 13.90 -12.35 -19.28
CA GLU A 105 13.81 -11.04 -19.95
C GLU A 105 12.63 -10.18 -19.48
N ARG A 106 11.57 -10.81 -18.97
CA ARG A 106 10.38 -10.13 -18.41
C ARG A 106 10.57 -9.74 -16.96
N PHE A 107 11.66 -10.16 -16.31
CA PHE A 107 11.96 -9.81 -14.92
C PHE A 107 12.05 -8.29 -14.70
N VAL A 108 12.31 -7.50 -15.73
CA VAL A 108 12.24 -6.04 -15.66
C VAL A 108 10.84 -5.51 -15.34
N LEU A 109 9.80 -6.27 -15.66
CA LEU A 109 8.41 -5.95 -15.37
C LEU A 109 7.93 -6.68 -14.10
N THR A 110 8.17 -7.98 -14.01
CA THR A 110 7.63 -8.82 -12.93
C THR A 110 8.37 -8.63 -11.61
N GLY A 111 9.68 -8.37 -11.65
CA GLY A 111 10.50 -8.19 -10.47
C GLY A 111 10.10 -6.99 -9.60
N PRO A 112 9.93 -5.76 -10.15
CA PRO A 112 9.49 -4.63 -9.34
C PRO A 112 8.09 -4.81 -8.76
N LEU A 113 7.17 -5.43 -9.51
CA LEU A 113 5.83 -5.76 -9.01
C LEU A 113 5.94 -6.73 -7.83
N TRP A 114 6.66 -7.85 -8.01
CA TRP A 114 6.87 -8.85 -6.98
C TRP A 114 7.51 -8.23 -5.72
N SER A 115 8.64 -7.52 -5.85
CA SER A 115 9.29 -6.86 -4.71
C SER A 115 8.35 -5.90 -3.98
N SER A 116 7.55 -5.11 -4.72
CA SER A 116 6.61 -4.18 -4.09
C SER A 116 5.49 -4.89 -3.32
N LEU A 117 4.97 -6.00 -3.85
CA LEU A 117 3.94 -6.81 -3.20
C LEU A 117 4.48 -7.56 -2.00
N THR A 118 5.67 -8.16 -2.12
CA THR A 118 6.35 -8.85 -1.01
C THR A 118 6.54 -7.90 0.16
N MET A 119 7.16 -6.73 -0.07
CA MET A 119 7.39 -5.75 0.99
C MET A 119 6.10 -5.23 1.65
N MET A 120 5.01 -5.09 0.88
CA MET A 120 3.70 -4.72 1.42
C MET A 120 3.10 -5.85 2.28
N CYS A 121 3.22 -7.10 1.85
CA CYS A 121 2.76 -8.27 2.61
C CYS A 121 3.59 -8.45 3.89
N ASP A 122 4.92 -8.30 3.81
CA ASP A 122 5.83 -8.36 4.96
C ASP A 122 5.50 -7.24 5.96
N SER A 123 5.27 -6.00 5.49
CA SER A 123 4.82 -4.89 6.33
C SER A 123 3.50 -5.19 7.06
N PHE A 124 2.61 -5.94 6.42
CA PHE A 124 1.38 -6.39 7.07
C PHE A 124 1.66 -7.45 8.12
N GLU A 125 2.35 -8.53 7.75
CA GLU A 125 2.61 -9.69 8.61
C GLU A 125 3.44 -9.32 9.84
N GLU A 126 4.54 -8.59 9.63
CA GLU A 126 5.51 -8.29 10.69
C GLU A 126 5.09 -7.13 11.58
N SER A 127 4.32 -6.17 11.07
CA SER A 127 3.99 -4.94 11.79
C SER A 127 2.51 -4.78 12.12
N ILE A 128 1.62 -4.91 11.13
CA ILE A 128 0.19 -4.59 11.28
C ILE A 128 -0.56 -5.72 11.98
N GLN A 129 -0.31 -6.96 11.57
CA GLN A 129 -0.96 -8.15 12.13
C GLN A 129 -0.51 -8.41 13.57
N THR A 130 0.78 -8.20 13.87
CA THR A 130 1.35 -8.35 15.22
C THR A 130 1.06 -7.14 16.13
N SER A 131 0.64 -6.02 15.54
CA SER A 131 0.48 -4.72 16.23
C SER A 131 1.77 -4.20 16.89
N ASP A 132 2.94 -4.66 16.42
CA ASP A 132 4.25 -4.25 16.92
C ASP A 132 4.71 -2.94 16.26
N GLY A 133 4.46 -2.76 14.96
CA GLY A 133 4.96 -1.62 14.21
C GLY A 133 6.46 -1.70 13.86
N THR A 134 7.19 -2.66 14.43
CA THR A 134 8.60 -2.93 14.11
C THR A 134 8.80 -3.14 12.60
N GLY A 135 9.84 -2.52 12.05
CA GLY A 135 10.23 -2.65 10.64
C GLY A 135 9.41 -1.81 9.64
N LEU A 136 8.26 -1.25 10.06
CA LEU A 136 7.37 -0.51 9.15
C LEU A 136 8.00 0.79 8.64
N PHE A 137 8.80 1.46 9.46
CA PHE A 137 9.51 2.69 9.09
C PHE A 137 10.50 2.44 7.94
N ASP A 138 11.38 1.45 8.10
CA ASP A 138 12.37 1.07 7.08
C ASP A 138 11.69 0.52 5.83
N SER A 139 10.64 -0.29 6.01
CA SER A 139 9.83 -0.79 4.89
C SER A 139 9.18 0.33 4.10
N SER A 140 8.72 1.39 4.77
CA SER A 140 8.15 2.58 4.13
C SER A 140 9.20 3.35 3.32
N ILE A 141 10.42 3.51 3.85
CA ILE A 141 11.53 4.12 3.10
C ILE A 141 11.81 3.29 1.86
N SER A 142 12.05 2.00 2.07
CA SER A 142 12.37 1.02 1.04
C SER A 142 11.36 1.07 -0.11
N LEU A 143 10.07 1.06 0.20
CA LEU A 143 9.02 1.01 -0.80
C LEU A 143 8.77 2.35 -1.51
N VAL A 144 8.93 3.48 -0.81
CA VAL A 144 8.89 4.80 -1.44
C VAL A 144 10.05 4.96 -2.44
N LEU A 145 11.25 4.50 -2.09
CA LEU A 145 12.42 4.54 -2.97
C LEU A 145 12.25 3.60 -4.18
N LEU A 146 11.68 2.40 -3.97
CA LEU A 146 11.32 1.49 -5.06
C LEU A 146 10.29 2.15 -5.98
N GLY A 147 9.24 2.75 -5.42
CA GLY A 147 8.25 3.53 -6.18
C GLY A 147 8.93 4.64 -7.00
N GLN A 148 9.81 5.44 -6.40
CA GLN A 148 10.59 6.46 -7.11
C GLN A 148 11.41 5.88 -8.27
N HIS A 149 12.01 4.70 -8.10
CA HIS A 149 12.78 4.05 -9.16
C HIS A 149 11.90 3.61 -10.33
N VAL A 150 10.72 3.06 -10.06
CA VAL A 150 9.82 2.48 -11.07
C VAL A 150 8.93 3.54 -11.74
N VAL A 151 8.44 4.52 -10.98
CA VAL A 151 7.46 5.53 -11.45
C VAL A 151 8.01 6.95 -11.49
N GLY A 152 9.28 7.17 -11.14
CA GLY A 152 9.87 8.50 -10.96
C GLY A 152 9.92 9.40 -12.20
N ARG A 153 9.62 8.89 -13.40
CA ARG A 153 9.42 9.74 -14.59
C ARG A 153 8.12 10.53 -14.56
N SER A 154 7.12 10.08 -13.81
CA SER A 154 5.82 10.74 -13.69
C SER A 154 5.95 12.07 -12.97
N PRO A 155 5.61 13.22 -13.60
CA PRO A 155 5.56 14.50 -12.92
C PRO A 155 4.55 14.49 -11.77
N LEU A 156 3.43 13.78 -11.95
CA LEU A 156 2.40 13.65 -10.92
C LEU A 156 2.89 12.86 -9.73
N PHE A 157 3.70 11.81 -9.90
CA PHE A 157 4.30 11.11 -8.77
C PHE A 157 5.26 12.02 -7.98
N LYS A 158 6.06 12.82 -8.68
CA LYS A 158 7.02 13.75 -8.07
C LYS A 158 6.36 14.81 -7.19
N THR A 159 5.17 15.28 -7.56
CA THR A 159 4.38 16.22 -6.75
C THR A 159 3.53 15.48 -5.72
N TRP A 160 2.96 14.33 -6.07
CA TRP A 160 2.10 13.53 -5.21
C TRP A 160 2.79 13.13 -3.90
N LEU A 161 4.03 12.63 -3.95
CA LEU A 161 4.71 12.13 -2.75
C LEU A 161 4.93 13.23 -1.68
N PRO A 162 5.55 14.39 -1.98
CA PRO A 162 5.70 15.44 -0.97
C PRO A 162 4.36 16.01 -0.49
N ASP A 163 3.38 16.17 -1.38
CA ASP A 163 2.04 16.67 -1.00
C ASP A 163 1.32 15.68 -0.08
N THR A 164 1.45 14.38 -0.37
CA THR A 164 0.90 13.30 0.45
C THR A 164 1.55 13.26 1.83
N LEU A 165 2.88 13.33 1.91
CA LEU A 165 3.59 13.37 3.19
C LEU A 165 3.16 14.58 4.02
N GLN A 166 3.06 15.77 3.41
CA GLN A 166 2.58 16.97 4.10
C GLN A 166 1.15 16.79 4.63
N ARG A 167 0.26 16.18 3.83
CA ARG A 167 -1.12 15.88 4.24
C ARG A 167 -1.16 14.90 5.41
N LEU A 168 -0.42 13.80 5.33
CA LEU A 168 -0.34 12.78 6.38
C LEU A 168 0.19 13.35 7.70
N GLN A 169 1.13 14.29 7.65
CA GLN A 169 1.62 14.98 8.85
C GLN A 169 0.54 15.80 9.56
N GLN A 170 -0.46 16.30 8.82
CA GLN A 170 -1.55 17.07 9.40
C GLN A 170 -2.62 16.17 10.02
N ILE A 171 -3.01 15.10 9.31
CA ILE A 171 -4.15 14.26 9.69
C ILE A 171 -3.76 13.06 10.57
N SER A 172 -2.52 12.58 10.45
CA SER A 172 -1.99 11.40 11.15
C SER A 172 -0.56 11.64 11.64
N PRO A 173 -0.32 12.74 12.40
CA PRO A 173 1.00 13.02 12.94
C PRO A 173 1.47 11.92 13.88
N ASN A 174 2.78 11.71 13.94
CA ASN A 174 3.37 10.85 14.96
C ASN A 174 3.13 11.46 16.36
N ARG A 175 2.30 10.78 17.15
CA ARG A 175 1.99 11.14 18.55
C ARG A 175 2.44 10.06 19.54
N HIS A 176 3.29 9.13 19.09
CA HIS A 176 3.78 7.99 19.87
C HIS A 176 2.64 7.17 20.51
N GLN A 177 1.52 7.05 19.81
CA GLN A 177 0.41 6.22 20.24
C GLN A 177 0.67 4.77 19.80
N PRO A 178 0.36 3.76 20.64
CA PRO A 178 0.42 2.36 20.22
C PRO A 178 -0.38 2.12 18.94
N LEU A 179 0.14 1.30 18.03
CA LEU A 179 -0.45 1.03 16.71
C LEU A 179 -1.96 0.69 16.76
N PRO A 180 -2.47 -0.15 17.69
CA PRO A 180 -3.90 -0.44 17.79
C PRO A 180 -4.79 0.79 18.06
N ASN A 181 -4.23 1.83 18.66
CA ASN A 181 -4.96 3.04 19.04
C ASN A 181 -4.92 4.11 17.93
N GLN A 182 -4.17 3.87 16.86
CA GLN A 182 -4.07 4.81 15.75
C GLN A 182 -5.28 4.70 14.82
N ALA A 183 -5.82 5.85 14.43
CA ALA A 183 -6.90 5.91 13.46
C ALA A 183 -6.44 5.34 12.10
N PRO A 184 -7.29 4.56 11.41
CA PRO A 184 -6.97 4.08 10.07
C PRO A 184 -6.83 5.24 9.09
N VAL A 185 -5.90 5.11 8.14
CA VAL A 185 -5.75 6.05 7.04
C VAL A 185 -6.42 5.47 5.81
N LEU A 186 -7.48 6.12 5.33
CA LEU A 186 -8.28 5.62 4.21
C LEU A 186 -7.60 5.91 2.88
N ARG A 187 -7.87 5.08 1.85
CA ARG A 187 -7.25 5.18 0.52
C ARG A 187 -7.45 6.57 -0.12
N GLU A 188 -8.61 7.18 0.07
CA GLU A 188 -8.98 8.50 -0.45
C GLU A 188 -8.06 9.61 0.05
N THR A 189 -7.41 9.40 1.20
CA THR A 189 -6.34 10.29 1.71
C THR A 189 -5.21 10.47 0.72
N PHE A 190 -4.93 9.46 -0.10
CA PHE A 190 -3.82 9.45 -1.06
C PHE A 190 -4.23 10.00 -2.44
N ASP A 191 -5.52 10.25 -2.67
CA ASP A 191 -6.01 10.91 -3.87
C ASP A 191 -5.75 12.43 -3.77
N PRO A 192 -4.99 13.04 -4.71
CA PRO A 192 -4.77 14.49 -4.74
C PRO A 192 -6.07 15.32 -4.74
N ALA A 193 -7.17 14.78 -5.26
CA ALA A 193 -8.45 15.47 -5.39
C ALA A 193 -9.50 15.03 -4.35
N GLY A 194 -9.24 13.97 -3.58
CA GLY A 194 -10.30 13.15 -2.98
C GLY A 194 -10.48 13.22 -1.46
N TYR A 195 -9.58 13.86 -0.70
CA TYR A 195 -9.73 13.88 0.77
C TYR A 195 -10.56 15.08 1.25
N VAL A 196 -11.73 14.78 1.83
CA VAL A 196 -12.56 15.75 2.55
C VAL A 196 -12.59 15.36 4.02
N ALA A 197 -12.04 16.22 4.89
CA ALA A 197 -12.04 15.98 6.33
C ALA A 197 -13.48 15.84 6.87
N GLY A 198 -13.71 14.89 7.78
CA GLY A 198 -15.01 14.61 8.37
C GLY A 198 -15.87 13.61 7.58
N SER A 199 -15.34 13.01 6.51
CA SER A 199 -16.00 11.95 5.73
C SER A 199 -15.51 10.54 6.06
N GLU A 200 -14.65 10.38 7.07
CA GLU A 200 -13.91 9.15 7.34
C GLU A 200 -14.83 7.96 7.62
N ASP A 201 -15.83 8.10 8.49
CA ASP A 201 -16.76 7.01 8.80
C ASP A 201 -17.57 6.59 7.58
N ALA A 202 -18.06 7.55 6.79
CA ALA A 202 -18.85 7.26 5.59
C ALA A 202 -18.00 6.56 4.51
N LEU A 203 -16.76 7.00 4.31
CA LEU A 203 -15.82 6.37 3.38
C LEU A 203 -15.43 4.97 3.84
N ARG A 204 -15.16 4.78 5.13
CA ARG A 204 -14.89 3.45 5.73
C ARG A 204 -16.06 2.51 5.49
N ASP A 205 -17.28 2.93 5.83
CA ASP A 205 -18.45 2.07 5.76
C ASP A 205 -18.79 1.74 4.29
N ALA A 206 -18.65 2.71 3.38
CA ALA A 206 -18.80 2.48 1.94
C ALA A 206 -17.74 1.49 1.41
N PHE A 207 -16.49 1.63 1.84
CA PHE A 207 -15.42 0.70 1.47
C PHE A 207 -15.67 -0.71 2.01
N LEU A 208 -16.05 -0.87 3.27
CA LEU A 208 -16.36 -2.20 3.85
C LEU A 208 -17.56 -2.86 3.16
N ALA A 209 -18.57 -2.08 2.77
CA ALA A 209 -19.75 -2.60 2.06
C ALA A 209 -19.43 -3.10 0.63
N MET A 210 -18.38 -2.58 -0.01
CA MET A 210 -17.96 -3.04 -1.34
C MET A 210 -17.02 -4.26 -1.33
N LEU A 211 -16.40 -4.58 -0.19
CA LEU A 211 -15.48 -5.72 -0.08
C LEU A 211 -16.19 -7.04 -0.35
N ASP A 212 -15.54 -7.93 -1.10
CA ASP A 212 -16.13 -9.20 -1.54
C ASP A 212 -15.26 -10.43 -1.28
N PRO A 213 -15.41 -11.11 -0.12
CA PRO A 213 -14.56 -12.23 0.24
C PRO A 213 -14.75 -13.46 -0.65
N ASP A 214 -15.87 -13.58 -1.37
CA ASP A 214 -16.09 -14.69 -2.31
C ASP A 214 -15.26 -14.55 -3.60
N HIS A 215 -14.84 -13.32 -3.93
CA HIS A 215 -14.06 -13.01 -5.13
C HIS A 215 -12.62 -12.58 -4.84
N ASN A 216 -12.32 -12.18 -3.60
CA ASN A 216 -10.97 -11.82 -3.17
C ASN A 216 -10.46 -12.83 -2.14
N PRO A 217 -9.56 -13.77 -2.54
CA PRO A 217 -9.09 -14.83 -1.66
C PRO A 217 -8.19 -14.31 -0.52
N TYR A 218 -7.77 -13.05 -0.56
CA TYR A 218 -6.98 -12.41 0.48
C TYR A 218 -7.84 -11.74 1.55
N LEU A 219 -9.16 -11.67 1.35
CA LEU A 219 -10.11 -11.27 2.37
C LEU A 219 -10.55 -12.48 3.18
N ARG A 220 -10.63 -12.32 4.49
CA ARG A 220 -11.07 -13.38 5.39
C ARG A 220 -12.59 -13.61 5.24
N PRO A 221 -13.07 -14.87 5.14
CA PRO A 221 -14.49 -15.17 5.05
C PRO A 221 -15.31 -14.64 6.25
N VAL A 222 -16.60 -14.38 6.03
CA VAL A 222 -17.55 -13.88 7.05
C VAL A 222 -17.53 -14.71 8.33
N ASP A 223 -17.60 -16.04 8.20
CA ASP A 223 -17.71 -16.95 9.34
C ASP A 223 -16.43 -16.95 10.19
N GLU A 224 -15.26 -16.82 9.55
CA GLU A 224 -13.99 -16.68 10.26
C GLU A 224 -13.91 -15.34 11.00
N LEU A 225 -14.36 -14.24 10.40
CA LEU A 225 -14.39 -12.93 11.06
C LEU A 225 -15.34 -12.91 12.26
N LYS A 226 -16.51 -13.56 12.13
CA LYS A 226 -17.45 -13.77 13.25
C LYS A 226 -16.82 -14.60 14.36
N ALA A 227 -16.07 -15.66 14.02
CA ALA A 227 -15.33 -16.46 15.00
C ALA A 227 -14.22 -15.66 15.71
N LEU A 228 -13.66 -14.63 15.07
CA LEU A 228 -12.73 -13.66 15.65
C LEU A 228 -13.42 -12.51 16.41
N GLY A 229 -14.73 -12.60 16.66
CA GLY A 229 -15.50 -11.66 17.45
C GLY A 229 -15.99 -10.42 16.70
N MET A 230 -15.99 -10.42 15.37
CA MET A 230 -16.50 -9.32 14.56
C MET A 230 -18.00 -9.50 14.27
N THR A 231 -18.83 -8.57 14.77
CA THR A 231 -20.30 -8.70 14.70
C THR A 231 -20.86 -8.51 13.29
N THR A 232 -20.34 -7.52 12.54
CA THR A 232 -20.83 -7.17 11.20
C THR A 232 -19.64 -6.90 10.26
N PRO A 233 -18.95 -7.96 9.77
CA PRO A 233 -17.71 -7.79 9.02
C PRO A 233 -17.88 -7.07 7.68
N TYR A 234 -18.93 -7.39 6.93
CA TYR A 234 -19.19 -6.79 5.62
C TYR A 234 -20.62 -6.24 5.60
N PRO A 235 -20.81 -4.93 5.90
CA PRO A 235 -22.14 -4.33 5.95
C PRO A 235 -22.92 -4.58 4.65
N GLY A 236 -24.13 -5.12 4.76
CA GLY A 236 -24.98 -5.42 3.60
C GLY A 236 -24.73 -6.76 2.94
N LYS A 237 -23.81 -7.59 3.46
CA LYS A 237 -23.61 -8.99 3.03
C LYS A 237 -24.10 -9.97 4.11
N PRO A 238 -24.77 -11.07 3.73
CA PRO A 238 -25.27 -12.08 4.66
C PRO A 238 -24.15 -12.82 5.42
#